data_AF-A0A967VXR4-F1
#
_entry.id   AF-A0A967VXR4-F1
#
_cell.length_a   1.000
_cell.length_b   1.000
_cell.length_c   1.000
_cell.angle_alpha   90.00
_cell.angle_beta   90.00
_cell.angle_gamma   90.00
#
_symmetry.space_group_name_H-M   'P 1'
#
loop_
_entity.id
_entity.type
_entity.pdbx_description
1 polymer ?
#
loop_
_entity_poly.entity_id
_entity_poly.type
_entity_poly.pdbx_seq_one_letter_code
_entity_poly.pdbx_strand_id
1 'polypeptide(L)'
;MKKRKIIVLFFISGLILFQCLPDRMPPSPIESQRPEFVSFSSEDSAAFAVPLRDPITMTFNEPMMLSSFADNFVLTSEQGDISGTFGEVDSTITFTPSEDMEPATIYTATVFGSVKDKNGNSLTLDENWKASTWFFTTGQYSENGFPLVFIADRSFDKLYKIGNFNELL
;
A
#
# COMPACT_ATOMS: atom_id res chain seq x y z
N MET A 1 37.61 85.29 -36.08
CA MET A 1 36.13 85.15 -36.08
C MET A 1 35.73 83.86 -36.81
N LYS A 2 35.34 82.81 -36.08
CA LYS A 2 34.32 81.84 -36.53
C LYS A 2 33.81 81.10 -35.29
N LYS A 3 32.68 81.57 -34.76
CA LYS A 3 31.90 80.90 -33.71
C LYS A 3 31.21 79.67 -34.31
N ARG A 4 31.00 78.62 -33.52
CA ARG A 4 29.87 77.65 -33.48
C ARG A 4 30.41 76.27 -33.05
N LYS A 5 29.78 75.46 -32.19
CA LYS A 5 28.62 75.57 -31.29
C LYS A 5 28.83 74.41 -30.29
N ILE A 6 28.73 74.68 -28.99
CA ILE A 6 28.65 73.65 -27.95
C ILE A 6 27.25 73.03 -28.05
N ILE A 7 27.17 71.71 -28.17
CA ILE A 7 25.94 70.94 -27.93
C ILE A 7 26.26 69.95 -26.82
N VAL A 8 25.76 70.26 -25.63
CA VAL A 8 25.67 69.35 -24.49
C VAL A 8 24.36 68.57 -24.69
N LEU A 9 24.40 67.24 -24.71
CA LEU A 9 23.20 66.41 -24.59
C LEU A 9 23.37 65.33 -23.51
N PHE A 10 22.63 65.56 -22.44
CA PHE A 10 22.09 64.70 -21.38
C PHE A 10 22.60 63.27 -21.17
N PHE A 11 23.07 63.08 -19.93
CA PHE A 11 23.12 61.86 -19.13
C PHE A 11 21.79 61.09 -19.10
N ILE A 12 21.90 59.77 -18.87
CA ILE A 12 20.88 58.82 -18.35
C ILE A 12 19.88 58.30 -19.37
N SER A 13 20.19 57.13 -19.92
CA SER A 13 19.22 56.09 -20.32
C SER A 13 20.06 54.84 -20.53
N GLY A 14 20.20 53.96 -19.56
CA GLY A 14 19.17 53.31 -18.80
C GLY A 14 19.73 51.90 -18.70
N LEU A 15 20.32 51.59 -17.54
CA LEU A 15 20.75 50.25 -17.18
C LEU A 15 19.57 49.34 -17.53
N ILE A 16 19.68 48.60 -18.64
CA ILE A 16 18.63 47.67 -19.02
C ILE A 16 18.51 46.76 -17.83
N LEU A 17 17.37 46.85 -17.18
CA LEU A 17 16.97 46.02 -16.07
C LEU A 17 17.44 44.62 -16.45
N PHE A 18 18.40 44.07 -15.69
CA PHE A 18 18.24 42.69 -15.28
C PHE A 18 16.85 42.69 -14.65
N GLN A 19 15.82 42.49 -15.48
CA GLN A 19 14.57 41.99 -14.99
C GLN A 19 15.04 40.71 -14.34
N CYS A 20 15.11 40.76 -13.02
CA CYS A 20 15.13 39.59 -12.20
C CYS A 20 13.97 38.79 -12.76
N LEU A 21 14.30 37.79 -13.60
CA LEU A 21 13.33 36.79 -13.99
C LEU A 21 12.70 36.40 -12.67
N PRO A 22 11.37 36.55 -12.49
CA PRO A 22 10.74 36.14 -11.24
C PRO A 22 11.27 34.75 -10.97
N ASP A 23 11.98 34.58 -9.84
CA ASP A 23 12.80 33.41 -9.55
C ASP A 23 12.08 32.19 -10.10
N ARG A 24 12.55 31.71 -11.27
CA ARG A 24 12.05 30.44 -11.78
C ARG A 24 12.77 29.45 -10.91
N MET A 25 12.24 29.27 -9.69
CA MET A 25 12.50 28.07 -8.94
C MET A 25 12.34 26.96 -9.96
N PRO A 26 13.36 26.10 -10.16
CA PRO A 26 13.16 24.94 -11.00
C PRO A 26 11.87 24.29 -10.52
N PRO A 27 10.98 23.86 -11.44
CA PRO A 27 9.80 23.12 -11.01
C PRO A 27 10.27 22.06 -10.01
N SER A 28 9.58 21.93 -8.88
CA SER A 28 9.96 20.97 -7.84
C SER A 28 10.31 19.64 -8.51
N PRO A 29 11.40 18.97 -8.11
CA PRO A 29 11.74 17.69 -8.67
C PRO A 29 10.48 16.82 -8.70
N ILE A 30 10.11 16.36 -9.89
CA ILE A 30 9.01 15.41 -10.00
C ILE A 30 9.51 14.16 -9.30
N GLU A 31 8.84 13.80 -8.21
CA GLU A 31 9.11 12.56 -7.52
C GLU A 31 8.75 11.39 -8.44
N SER A 32 9.79 10.69 -8.90
CA SER A 32 9.68 9.59 -9.86
C SER A 32 9.96 8.23 -9.23
N GLN A 33 10.24 8.18 -7.93
CA GLN A 33 10.37 6.92 -7.21
C GLN A 33 8.99 6.26 -7.13
N ARG A 34 8.96 4.94 -7.30
CA ARG A 34 7.72 4.17 -7.21
C ARG A 34 7.72 3.40 -5.88
N PRO A 35 6.55 3.22 -5.27
CA PRO A 35 6.44 2.42 -4.06
C PRO A 35 6.78 0.96 -4.35
N GLU A 36 7.33 0.31 -3.34
CA GLU A 36 7.59 -1.13 -3.30
C GLU A 36 6.79 -1.76 -2.14
N PHE A 37 6.32 -2.98 -2.37
CA PHE A 37 5.65 -3.77 -1.36
C PHE A 37 6.66 -4.45 -0.44
N VAL A 38 6.53 -4.24 0.87
CA VAL A 38 7.47 -4.81 1.87
C VAL A 38 6.90 -6.10 2.45
N SER A 39 5.71 -6.04 3.05
CA SER A 39 5.15 -7.20 3.75
C SER A 39 3.65 -7.09 4.00
N PHE A 40 3.04 -8.27 4.16
CA PHE A 40 1.77 -8.46 4.84
C PHE A 40 2.01 -8.87 6.29
N SER A 41 1.18 -8.41 7.22
CA SER A 41 1.12 -8.94 8.58
C SER A 41 -0.30 -8.92 9.14
N SER A 42 -0.62 -9.93 9.95
CA SER A 42 -1.73 -9.91 10.92
C SER A 42 -1.11 -9.87 12.32
N GLU A 43 -1.73 -9.15 13.25
CA GLU A 43 -1.20 -8.92 14.62
C GLU A 43 -0.82 -10.22 15.32
N ASP A 44 -1.52 -11.33 15.03
CA ASP A 44 -1.32 -12.63 15.68
C ASP A 44 -0.85 -13.75 14.73
N SER A 45 -0.13 -13.46 13.65
CA SER A 45 0.36 -14.48 12.69
C SER A 45 1.22 -15.62 13.29
N ALA A 46 1.68 -15.50 14.55
CA ALA A 46 2.38 -16.54 15.29
C ALA A 46 1.47 -17.39 16.22
N ALA A 47 0.25 -16.95 16.46
CA ALA A 47 -0.75 -17.66 17.23
C ALA A 47 -1.82 -18.18 16.26
N PHE A 48 -1.98 -19.50 16.18
CA PHE A 48 -3.10 -20.06 15.44
C PHE A 48 -4.47 -19.57 15.98
N ALA A 49 -4.53 -18.88 17.12
CA ALA A 49 -5.75 -18.34 17.71
C ALA A 49 -5.88 -16.82 17.45
N VAL A 50 -6.34 -16.44 16.26
CA VAL A 50 -6.50 -15.04 15.86
C VAL A 50 -7.90 -14.53 16.24
N PRO A 51 -8.05 -13.38 16.94
CA PRO A 51 -9.36 -12.80 17.24
C PRO A 51 -10.20 -12.48 15.98
N LEU A 52 -11.53 -12.49 16.16
CA LEU A 52 -12.53 -12.45 15.09
C LEU A 52 -12.51 -11.18 14.21
N ARG A 53 -11.70 -10.17 14.51
CA ARG A 53 -11.68 -8.86 13.80
C ARG A 53 -10.27 -8.35 13.51
N ASP A 54 -9.29 -9.24 13.46
CA ASP A 54 -7.90 -8.81 13.41
C ASP A 54 -7.60 -7.97 12.17
N PRO A 55 -6.98 -6.79 12.34
CA PRO A 55 -6.63 -5.93 11.24
C PRO A 55 -5.54 -6.57 10.39
N ILE A 56 -5.70 -6.47 9.08
CA ILE A 56 -4.68 -6.86 8.11
C ILE A 56 -3.83 -5.63 7.82
N THR A 57 -2.53 -5.74 8.04
CA THR A 57 -1.57 -4.67 7.81
C THR A 57 -0.72 -4.95 6.57
N MET A 58 -0.51 -3.91 5.77
CA MET A 58 0.30 -3.89 4.57
C MET A 58 1.33 -2.80 4.71
N THR A 59 2.61 -3.16 4.64
CA THR A 59 3.71 -2.19 4.78
C THR A 59 4.38 -1.94 3.43
N PHE A 60 4.64 -0.67 3.17
CA PHE A 60 5.32 -0.17 1.98
C PHE A 60 6.58 0.61 2.37
N ASN A 61 7.47 0.84 1.41
CA ASN A 61 8.68 1.64 1.62
C ASN A 61 8.41 3.16 1.66
N GLU A 62 7.20 3.60 1.32
CA GLU A 62 6.80 5.01 1.30
C GLU A 62 5.29 5.19 1.57
N PRO A 63 4.83 6.40 1.92
CA PRO A 63 3.41 6.68 2.19
C PRO A 63 2.51 6.46 0.96
N MET A 64 1.42 5.72 1.17
CA MET A 64 0.49 5.34 0.10
C MET A 64 -0.75 6.23 0.04
N MET A 65 -1.43 6.28 -1.10
CA MET A 65 -2.72 6.94 -1.28
C MET A 65 -3.85 5.99 -0.89
N LEU A 66 -4.43 6.15 0.31
CA LEU A 66 -5.52 5.31 0.84
C LEU A 66 -6.67 5.07 -0.15
N SER A 67 -7.10 6.11 -0.87
CA SER A 67 -8.22 6.00 -1.82
C SER A 67 -7.92 5.08 -3.01
N SER A 68 -6.66 4.79 -3.29
CA SER A 68 -6.28 3.87 -4.37
C SER A 68 -6.50 2.39 -4.01
N PHE A 69 -6.77 2.06 -2.75
CA PHE A 69 -6.94 0.67 -2.29
C PHE A 69 -8.34 0.10 -2.48
N ALA A 70 -9.37 0.95 -2.50
CA ALA A 70 -10.77 0.50 -2.53
C ALA A 70 -11.08 -0.47 -3.69
N ASP A 71 -10.46 -0.25 -4.86
CA ASP A 71 -10.62 -1.10 -6.05
C ASP A 71 -9.42 -2.01 -6.33
N ASN A 72 -8.35 -1.92 -5.52
CA ASN A 72 -7.07 -2.57 -5.77
C ASN A 72 -6.57 -3.39 -4.58
N PHE A 73 -7.47 -3.74 -3.67
CA PHE A 73 -7.27 -4.72 -2.62
C PHE A 73 -8.52 -5.59 -2.50
N VAL A 74 -8.33 -6.89 -2.26
CA VAL A 74 -9.43 -7.79 -1.91
C VAL A 74 -9.01 -8.70 -0.76
N LEU A 75 -9.92 -8.92 0.17
CA LEU A 75 -9.82 -10.01 1.14
C LEU A 75 -10.88 -11.05 0.78
N THR A 76 -10.46 -12.29 0.54
CA THR A 76 -11.38 -13.37 0.15
C THR A 76 -11.33 -14.56 1.10
N SER A 77 -12.42 -15.31 1.10
CA SER A 77 -12.61 -16.60 1.76
C SER A 77 -13.27 -17.60 0.81
N GLU A 78 -13.51 -18.83 1.27
CA GLU A 78 -14.31 -19.82 0.51
C GLU A 78 -15.75 -19.34 0.25
N GLN A 79 -16.26 -18.40 1.06
CA GLN A 79 -17.61 -17.83 0.98
C GLN A 79 -17.69 -16.58 0.08
N GLY A 80 -16.54 -16.05 -0.34
CA GLY A 80 -16.44 -14.86 -1.19
C GLY A 80 -15.66 -13.71 -0.56
N ASP A 81 -15.87 -12.51 -1.11
CA ASP A 81 -15.15 -11.29 -0.75
C ASP A 81 -15.65 -10.71 0.57
N ILE A 82 -14.74 -10.21 1.39
CA ILE A 82 -15.00 -9.65 2.71
C ILE A 82 -14.86 -8.14 2.63
N SER A 83 -15.93 -7.46 3.03
CA SER A 83 -15.95 -6.01 3.11
C SER A 83 -15.24 -5.50 4.36
N GLY A 84 -14.68 -4.30 4.27
CA GLY A 84 -13.99 -3.65 5.37
C GLY A 84 -13.65 -2.20 5.07
N THR A 85 -12.91 -1.58 5.99
CA THR A 85 -12.48 -0.19 5.89
C THR A 85 -10.97 -0.10 5.92
N PHE A 86 -10.40 0.90 5.24
CA PHE A 86 -8.97 1.17 5.27
C PHE A 86 -8.62 2.32 6.22
N GLY A 87 -7.49 2.18 6.92
CA GLY A 87 -6.78 3.25 7.62
C GLY A 87 -5.32 3.31 7.16
N GLU A 88 -4.65 4.43 7.39
CA GLU A 88 -3.23 4.59 7.11
C GLU A 88 -2.51 5.26 8.27
N VAL A 89 -1.28 4.80 8.53
CA VAL A 89 -0.29 5.47 9.38
C VAL A 89 1.04 5.36 8.65
N ASP A 90 1.63 6.50 8.30
CA ASP A 90 2.88 6.59 7.52
C ASP A 90 2.84 5.75 6.23
N SER A 91 3.69 4.72 6.12
CA SER A 91 3.76 3.80 4.98
C SER A 91 3.01 2.49 5.20
N THR A 92 2.16 2.42 6.24
CA THR A 92 1.38 1.24 6.58
C THR A 92 -0.10 1.48 6.32
N ILE A 93 -0.70 0.61 5.52
CA ILE A 93 -2.14 0.57 5.27
C ILE A 93 -2.74 -0.58 6.07
N THR A 94 -3.84 -0.30 6.77
CA THR A 94 -4.57 -1.28 7.57
C THR A 94 -5.95 -1.49 6.98
N PHE A 95 -6.31 -2.74 6.71
CA PHE A 95 -7.67 -3.14 6.37
C PHE A 95 -8.34 -3.78 7.58
N THR A 96 -9.51 -3.27 7.96
CA THR A 96 -10.31 -3.79 9.07
C THR A 96 -11.61 -4.39 8.52
N PRO A 97 -11.81 -5.71 8.62
CA PRO A 97 -13.06 -6.36 8.24
C PRO A 97 -14.28 -5.73 8.96
N SER A 98 -15.38 -5.56 8.23
CA SER A 98 -16.62 -5.02 8.79
C SER A 98 -17.33 -6.02 9.71
N GLU A 99 -17.27 -7.29 9.34
CA GLU A 99 -17.87 -8.42 10.04
C GLU A 99 -16.80 -9.32 10.64
N ASP A 100 -17.23 -10.13 11.59
CA ASP A 100 -16.37 -11.07 12.28
C ASP A 100 -15.98 -12.20 11.33
N MET A 101 -14.70 -12.58 11.34
CA MET A 101 -14.14 -13.66 10.53
C MET A 101 -14.51 -15.01 11.14
N GLU A 102 -15.00 -15.92 10.31
CA GLU A 102 -15.38 -17.27 10.71
C GLU A 102 -14.16 -18.11 11.12
N PRO A 103 -14.23 -18.81 12.26
CA PRO A 103 -13.17 -19.70 12.69
C PRO A 103 -12.98 -20.82 11.66
N ALA A 104 -11.74 -21.28 11.59
CA ALA A 104 -11.32 -22.35 10.72
C ALA A 104 -11.51 -22.11 9.21
N THR A 105 -11.40 -20.86 8.81
CA THR A 105 -11.51 -20.42 7.43
C THR A 105 -10.16 -19.90 6.93
N ILE A 106 -9.84 -20.23 5.67
CA ILE A 106 -8.67 -19.68 4.99
C ILE A 106 -9.05 -18.32 4.41
N TYR A 107 -8.24 -17.32 4.71
CA TYR A 107 -8.39 -15.97 4.17
C TYR A 107 -7.19 -15.59 3.34
N THR A 108 -7.44 -15.00 2.17
CA THR A 108 -6.39 -14.52 1.27
C THR A 108 -6.57 -13.03 1.03
N ALA A 109 -5.60 -12.23 1.47
CA ALA A 109 -5.52 -10.83 1.11
C ALA A 109 -4.69 -10.69 -0.16
N THR A 110 -5.17 -9.90 -1.11
CA THR A 110 -4.48 -9.60 -2.37
C THR A 110 -4.42 -8.10 -2.56
N VAL A 111 -3.23 -7.57 -2.84
CA VAL A 111 -3.02 -6.17 -3.27
C VAL A 111 -2.56 -6.15 -4.71
N PHE A 112 -3.15 -5.29 -5.53
CA PHE A 112 -2.84 -5.14 -6.95
C PHE A 112 -1.89 -3.95 -7.18
N GLY A 113 -1.07 -4.01 -8.23
CA GLY A 113 -0.04 -3.01 -8.57
C GLY A 113 -0.60 -1.64 -8.97
N SER A 114 -1.91 -1.53 -9.14
CA SER A 114 -2.61 -0.29 -9.44
C SER A 114 -2.78 0.64 -8.23
N VAL A 115 -2.52 0.17 -7.00
CA VAL A 115 -2.42 1.07 -5.83
C VAL A 115 -1.29 2.09 -6.04
N LYS A 116 -1.43 3.28 -5.45
CA LYS A 116 -0.54 4.42 -5.71
C LYS A 116 0.04 5.01 -4.43
N ASP A 117 1.20 5.63 -4.54
CA ASP A 117 1.76 6.53 -3.53
C ASP A 117 1.00 7.88 -3.48
N LYS A 118 1.39 8.76 -2.54
CA LYS A 118 0.84 10.13 -2.43
C LYS A 118 1.16 11.02 -3.64
N ASN A 119 2.12 10.62 -4.47
CA ASN A 119 2.60 11.36 -5.64
C ASN A 119 1.98 10.85 -6.96
N GLY A 120 1.16 9.81 -6.89
CA GLY A 120 0.42 9.23 -7.99
C GLY A 120 1.18 8.14 -8.76
N ASN A 121 2.34 7.69 -8.29
CA ASN A 121 3.04 6.56 -8.91
C ASN A 121 2.45 5.23 -8.45
N SER A 122 2.28 4.31 -9.39
CA SER A 122 1.77 2.96 -9.11
C SER A 122 2.82 2.06 -8.48
N LEU A 123 2.36 1.11 -7.67
CA LEU A 123 3.16 0.11 -6.98
C LEU A 123 3.94 -0.79 -7.95
N THR A 124 5.23 -0.93 -7.67
CA THR A 124 6.11 -1.83 -8.41
C THR A 124 5.96 -3.23 -7.86
N LEU A 125 5.45 -4.16 -8.66
CA LEU A 125 5.31 -5.57 -8.34
C LEU A 125 5.75 -6.42 -9.53
N ASP A 126 6.44 -7.54 -9.28
CA ASP A 126 6.87 -8.46 -10.33
C ASP A 126 5.70 -9.12 -11.07
N GLU A 127 4.62 -9.46 -10.36
CA GLU A 127 3.47 -10.20 -10.88
C GLU A 127 2.18 -9.37 -10.97
N ASN A 128 2.27 -8.03 -10.92
CA ASN A 128 1.13 -7.09 -10.82
C ASN A 128 0.22 -7.27 -9.59
N TRP A 129 0.46 -8.27 -8.73
CA TRP A 129 -0.21 -8.45 -7.45
C TRP A 129 0.72 -9.13 -6.44
N LYS A 130 0.40 -8.98 -5.16
CA LYS A 130 0.98 -9.74 -4.04
C LYS A 130 -0.17 -10.25 -3.19
N ALA A 131 -0.07 -11.49 -2.71
CA ALA A 131 -1.05 -12.04 -1.79
C ALA A 131 -0.37 -12.66 -0.58
N SER A 132 -1.12 -12.76 0.52
CA SER A 132 -0.76 -13.55 1.68
C SER A 132 -2.00 -14.26 2.19
N THR A 133 -1.82 -15.50 2.60
CA THR A 133 -2.89 -16.36 3.09
C THR A 133 -2.65 -16.71 4.56
N TRP A 134 -3.71 -16.60 5.37
CA TRP A 134 -3.66 -16.98 6.78
C TRP A 134 -4.91 -17.78 7.17
N PHE A 135 -4.81 -18.39 8.34
CA PHE A 135 -5.89 -19.14 8.96
C PHE A 135 -6.26 -18.48 10.29
N PHE A 136 -7.54 -18.15 10.45
CA PHE A 136 -8.07 -17.60 11.69
C PHE A 136 -8.81 -18.75 12.39
N THR A 137 -8.47 -19.05 13.64
CA THR A 137 -9.34 -19.86 14.48
C THR A 137 -9.51 -19.23 15.84
N THR A 138 -10.68 -19.44 16.44
CA THR A 138 -10.92 -19.18 17.85
C THR A 138 -11.33 -20.50 18.48
N GLY A 139 -10.65 -20.94 19.54
CA GLY A 139 -11.02 -22.17 20.23
C GLY A 139 -9.96 -22.74 21.17
N GLN A 140 -10.42 -23.32 22.28
CA GLN A 140 -9.60 -24.19 23.14
C GLN A 140 -9.35 -25.51 22.40
N TYR A 141 -8.12 -25.70 21.90
CA TYR A 141 -7.73 -26.91 21.16
C TYR A 141 -7.81 -28.22 21.98
N SER A 142 -8.01 -28.13 23.30
CA SER A 142 -8.08 -29.25 24.22
C SER A 142 -9.43 -29.98 24.23
N GLU A 143 -10.51 -29.37 23.75
CA GLU A 143 -11.82 -30.01 23.66
C GLU A 143 -12.27 -30.06 22.19
N ASN A 144 -12.19 -31.25 21.57
CA ASN A 144 -12.57 -31.54 20.18
C ASN A 144 -11.67 -30.91 19.08
N GLY A 145 -10.37 -30.78 19.37
CA GLY A 145 -9.34 -30.14 18.54
C GLY A 145 -9.55 -30.24 17.03
N PHE A 146 -9.38 -29.10 16.35
CA PHE A 146 -9.54 -28.97 14.90
C PHE A 146 -8.69 -30.00 14.15
N PRO A 147 -9.30 -31.03 13.54
CA PRO A 147 -8.57 -32.02 12.78
C PRO A 147 -8.33 -31.53 11.34
N LEU A 148 -8.32 -30.22 11.05
CA LEU A 148 -8.15 -29.79 9.67
C LEU A 148 -6.68 -29.92 9.24
N VAL A 149 -6.47 -30.62 8.13
CA VAL A 149 -5.15 -30.77 7.49
C VAL A 149 -5.05 -29.76 6.37
N PHE A 150 -3.99 -28.96 6.41
CA PHE A 150 -3.65 -28.02 5.35
C PHE A 150 -2.27 -28.35 4.79
N ILE A 151 -2.06 -28.04 3.51
CA ILE A 151 -0.73 -28.00 2.91
C ILE A 151 -0.45 -26.56 2.47
N ALA A 152 0.75 -26.09 2.76
CA ALA A 152 1.28 -24.88 2.18
C ALA A 152 1.99 -25.22 0.87
N ASP A 153 1.97 -24.30 -0.09
CA ASP A 153 2.92 -24.38 -1.20
C ASP A 153 4.35 -24.10 -0.72
N ARG A 154 5.32 -24.19 -1.64
CA ARG A 154 6.74 -24.01 -1.28
C ARG A 154 7.07 -22.60 -0.78
N SER A 155 6.34 -21.57 -1.24
CA SER A 155 6.60 -20.18 -0.83
C SER A 155 5.84 -19.79 0.43
N PHE A 156 4.92 -20.63 0.93
CA PHE A 156 4.01 -20.36 2.05
C PHE A 156 3.03 -19.22 1.78
N ASP A 157 2.90 -18.79 0.52
CA ASP A 157 1.96 -17.72 0.16
C ASP A 157 0.54 -18.26 -0.03
N LYS A 158 0.39 -19.58 -0.21
CA LYS A 158 -0.91 -20.24 -0.39
C LYS A 158 -1.07 -21.42 0.54
N LEU A 159 -2.25 -21.52 1.15
CA LEU A 159 -2.71 -22.66 1.94
C LEU A 159 -3.84 -23.39 1.21
N TYR A 160 -3.80 -24.72 1.22
CA TYR A 160 -4.84 -25.58 0.66
C TYR A 160 -5.41 -26.47 1.76
N LYS A 161 -6.74 -26.45 1.92
CA LYS A 161 -7.47 -27.35 2.81
C LYS A 161 -7.57 -28.73 2.18
N ILE A 162 -7.04 -29.75 2.87
CA ILE A 162 -7.02 -31.13 2.38
C ILE A 162 -8.14 -31.97 3.00
N GLY A 163 -8.62 -31.59 4.18
CA GLY A 163 -9.79 -32.21 4.79
C GLY A 163 -9.67 -32.32 6.30
N ASN A 164 -10.45 -33.22 6.86
CA ASN A 164 -10.46 -33.56 8.28
C ASN A 164 -9.57 -34.81 8.51
N PHE A 165 -8.66 -34.76 9.47
CA PHE A 165 -7.75 -35.84 9.84
C PHE A 165 -8.52 -37.12 10.19
N ASN A 166 -9.71 -36.98 10.80
CA ASN A 166 -10.58 -38.12 11.13
C ASN A 166 -11.26 -38.73 9.90
N GLU A 167 -11.25 -38.05 8.75
CA GLU A 167 -11.80 -38.52 7.46
C GLU A 167 -10.70 -39.03 6.50
N LEU A 168 -9.42 -38.87 6.86
CA LEU A 168 -8.26 -39.24 6.04
C LEU A 168 -7.60 -40.56 6.47
N LEU A 169 -8.17 -41.25 7.46
CA LEU A 169 -7.75 -42.55 8.00
C LEU A 169 -8.85 -43.59 7.78
#